data_AF-A0A522C677-F1
#
_entry.id   AF-A0A522C677-F1
#
_cell.length_a   1.000
_cell.length_b   1.000
_cell.length_c   1.000
_cell.angle_alpha   90.00
_cell.angle_beta   90.00
_cell.angle_gamma   90.00
#
_symmetry.space_group_name_H-M   'P 1'
#
loop_
_entity.id
_entity.type
_entity.pdbx_description
1 polymer ?
#
loop_
_entity_poly.entity_id
_entity_poly.type
_entity_poly.pdbx_seq_one_letter_code
_entity_poly.pdbx_strand_id
1 'polypeptide(L)'
;MSKFKTLRRVAFGCAVLAGAMSAQANQKVCVYDIVGTNGDVFNLSKDYAIAMQKAGASIELKGYVDERVATEDFRTGQCDAVIATGFRTRQFNQVAGSLDSLGSTTIVREGKIDIPATYEAVRKVIQVFSSPAAAKDMVSGNYEVAGIIPGGAAYPIINDRKIDTVEELAG
;
A
#
# COMPACT_ATOMS: atom_id res chain seq x y z
N MET A 1 30.56 -0.25 70.25
CA MET A 1 29.70 0.95 70.30
C MET A 1 30.33 2.08 69.49
N SER A 2 29.67 2.43 68.39
CA SER A 2 29.64 3.69 67.63
C SER A 2 30.92 4.53 67.45
N LYS A 3 31.45 4.57 66.21
CA LYS A 3 31.95 5.79 65.54
C LYS A 3 31.81 5.72 64.01
N PHE A 4 31.00 6.63 63.49
CA PHE A 4 31.07 7.35 62.20
C PHE A 4 32.10 6.89 61.15
N LYS A 5 31.61 6.52 59.95
CA LYS A 5 32.29 6.82 58.67
C LYS A 5 31.26 6.94 57.53
N THR A 6 31.02 8.20 57.17
CA THR A 6 31.04 8.73 55.80
C THR A 6 30.16 8.07 54.74
N LEU A 7 28.97 8.64 54.57
CA LEU A 7 28.49 9.29 53.34
C LEU A 7 29.06 8.74 52.01
N ARG A 8 28.26 7.94 51.31
CA ARG A 8 28.32 7.87 49.85
C ARG A 8 26.92 8.02 49.28
N ARG A 9 26.62 9.25 48.86
CA ARG A 9 25.46 9.60 48.04
C ARG A 9 25.55 8.80 46.74
N VAL A 10 24.58 7.94 46.48
CA VAL A 10 24.19 7.59 45.11
C VAL A 10 22.73 7.99 45.01
N ALA A 11 22.52 9.18 44.47
CA ALA A 11 21.20 9.68 44.14
C ALA A 11 20.56 8.72 43.13
N PHE A 12 19.37 8.26 43.46
CA PHE A 12 18.49 7.50 42.59
C PHE A 12 18.09 8.42 41.43
N GLY A 13 18.87 8.38 40.34
CA GLY A 13 18.55 9.08 39.11
C GLY A 13 17.37 8.38 38.47
N CYS A 14 16.19 9.01 38.56
CA CYS A 14 15.00 8.64 37.82
C CYS A 14 15.31 8.85 36.32
N ALA A 15 15.79 7.81 35.65
CA ALA A 15 15.93 7.79 34.21
C ALA A 15 14.51 7.85 33.63
N VAL A 16 14.13 9.03 33.17
CA VAL A 16 12.94 9.28 32.37
C VAL A 16 13.02 8.31 31.20
N LEU A 17 12.16 7.29 31.22
CA LEU A 17 11.75 6.58 30.03
C LEU A 17 11.13 7.64 29.14
N ALA A 18 11.93 8.18 28.22
CA ALA A 18 11.43 8.88 27.06
C ALA A 18 10.59 7.86 26.31
N GLY A 19 9.29 7.85 26.61
CA GLY A 19 8.32 7.20 25.76
C GLY A 19 8.61 7.70 24.35
N ALA A 20 8.79 6.77 23.43
CA ALA A 20 8.60 7.07 22.03
C ALA A 20 7.16 7.58 21.92
N MET A 21 6.98 8.90 22.06
CA MET A 21 5.84 9.57 21.47
C MET A 21 6.00 9.26 19.98
N SER A 22 5.28 8.26 19.50
CA SER A 22 4.98 8.15 18.08
C SER A 22 4.38 9.51 17.74
N ALA A 23 5.17 10.37 17.09
CA ALA A 23 4.71 11.64 16.60
C ALA A 23 3.47 11.33 15.78
N GLN A 24 2.32 11.75 16.29
CA GLN A 24 1.02 11.51 15.69
C GLN A 24 0.90 12.52 14.54
N ALA A 25 1.75 12.33 13.53
CA ALA A 25 1.86 13.22 12.40
C ALA A 25 0.62 13.01 11.53
N ASN A 26 -0.04 14.11 11.18
CA ASN A 26 -1.14 14.12 10.21
C ASN A 26 -0.59 13.58 8.87
N GLN A 27 -0.87 12.32 8.57
CA GLN A 27 -0.35 11.64 7.38
C GLN A 27 -1.20 12.04 6.19
N LYS A 28 -0.58 12.58 5.15
CA LYS A 28 -1.30 12.92 3.92
C LYS A 28 -1.22 11.76 2.93
N VAL A 29 -2.39 11.28 2.52
CA VAL A 29 -2.53 10.16 1.58
C VAL A 29 -3.12 10.67 0.27
N CYS A 30 -2.36 10.51 -0.80
CA CYS A 30 -2.80 10.73 -2.17
C CYS A 30 -3.61 9.52 -2.62
N VAL A 31 -4.87 9.71 -3.02
CA VAL A 31 -5.76 8.62 -3.43
C VAL A 31 -6.17 8.82 -4.88
N TYR A 32 -5.71 7.93 -5.75
CA TYR A 32 -6.21 7.85 -7.11
C TYR A 32 -7.51 7.05 -7.15
N ASP A 33 -8.51 7.62 -7.81
CA ASP A 33 -9.76 6.96 -8.15
C ASP A 33 -10.23 7.49 -9.51
N ILE A 34 -10.67 6.60 -10.41
CA ILE A 34 -11.08 6.94 -11.78
C ILE A 34 -12.17 8.02 -11.80
N VAL A 35 -13.05 8.05 -10.78
CA VAL A 35 -14.11 9.05 -10.66
C VAL A 35 -13.85 10.06 -9.52
N GLY A 36 -12.62 10.10 -9.03
CA GLY A 36 -12.16 11.02 -7.99
C GLY A 36 -12.83 10.74 -6.64
N THR A 37 -13.22 11.79 -5.93
CA THR A 37 -13.68 11.68 -4.53
C THR A 37 -15.03 10.95 -4.34
N ASN A 38 -15.70 10.62 -5.44
CA ASN A 38 -16.98 9.91 -5.45
C ASN A 38 -16.84 8.41 -5.68
N GLY A 39 -15.61 7.92 -5.95
CA GLY A 39 -15.41 6.52 -6.28
C GLY A 39 -15.17 5.62 -5.07
N ASP A 40 -15.19 4.32 -5.33
CA ASP A 40 -15.14 3.29 -4.31
C ASP A 40 -13.79 3.25 -3.59
N VAL A 41 -12.68 3.55 -4.29
CA VAL A 41 -11.34 3.58 -3.68
C VAL A 41 -11.25 4.77 -2.73
N PHE A 42 -11.77 5.93 -3.12
CA PHE A 42 -11.80 7.10 -2.24
C PHE A 42 -12.72 6.89 -1.03
N ASN A 43 -13.88 6.26 -1.22
CA ASN A 43 -14.80 5.95 -0.11
C ASN A 43 -14.19 4.93 0.86
N LEU A 44 -13.56 3.86 0.36
CA LEU A 44 -12.81 2.91 1.19
C LEU A 44 -11.69 3.61 1.98
N SER A 45 -11.02 4.58 1.36
CA SER A 45 -9.97 5.36 2.03
C SER A 45 -10.54 6.22 3.17
N LYS A 46 -11.75 6.79 3.01
CA LYS A 46 -12.44 7.50 4.10
C LYS A 46 -12.73 6.57 5.26
N ASP A 47 -13.24 5.37 4.98
CA ASP A 47 -13.52 4.37 6.01
C ASP A 47 -12.25 3.97 6.76
N TYR A 48 -11.14 3.79 6.04
CA TYR A 48 -9.84 3.54 6.64
C TYR A 48 -9.36 4.70 7.51
N ALA A 49 -9.46 5.95 7.02
CA ALA A 49 -9.10 7.14 7.79
C ALA A 49 -9.92 7.24 9.10
N ILE A 50 -11.22 6.94 9.04
CA ILE A 50 -12.10 6.90 10.23
C ILE A 50 -11.69 5.77 11.18
N ALA A 51 -11.35 4.59 10.67
CA ALA A 51 -10.88 3.48 11.50
C ALA A 51 -9.56 3.83 12.21
N MET A 52 -8.64 4.50 11.50
CA MET A 52 -7.33 4.89 12.04
C MET A 52 -7.41 6.02 13.07
N GLN A 53 -8.43 6.89 13.01
CA GLN A 53 -8.70 7.87 14.07
C GLN A 53 -8.93 7.19 15.43
N LYS A 54 -9.55 6.00 15.46
CA LYS A 54 -9.71 5.22 16.71
C LYS A 54 -8.38 4.70 17.26
N ALA A 55 -7.39 4.51 16.39
CA ALA A 55 -6.03 4.14 16.75
C ALA A 55 -5.13 5.37 17.03
N GLY A 56 -5.70 6.58 17.05
CA GLY A 56 -4.98 7.83 17.28
C GLY A 56 -4.34 8.42 16.02
N ALA A 57 -4.31 7.73 14.88
CA ALA A 57 -3.71 8.30 13.67
C ALA A 57 -4.67 9.30 12.99
N SER A 58 -4.14 10.45 12.59
CA SER A 58 -4.87 11.44 11.78
C SER A 58 -4.40 11.32 10.33
N ILE A 59 -5.35 11.07 9.42
CA ILE A 59 -5.09 10.87 7.99
C ILE A 59 -5.86 11.94 7.20
N GLU A 60 -5.13 12.70 6.40
CA GLU A 60 -5.68 13.65 5.44
C GLU A 60 -5.71 13.00 4.04
N LEU A 61 -6.88 12.92 3.42
CA LEU A 61 -7.04 12.31 2.09
C LEU A 61 -7.10 13.37 1.00
N LYS A 62 -6.25 13.24 -0.02
CA LYS A 62 -6.28 14.07 -1.24
C LYS A 62 -6.64 13.20 -2.43
N GLY A 63 -7.81 13.42 -3.02
CA GLY A 63 -8.32 12.64 -4.15
C GLY A 63 -7.81 13.14 -5.50
N TYR A 64 -7.50 12.21 -6.41
CA TYR A 64 -7.04 12.49 -7.77
C TYR A 64 -7.77 11.62 -8.78
N VAL A 65 -8.09 12.23 -9.92
CA VAL A 65 -8.57 11.52 -11.13
C VAL A 65 -7.40 11.16 -12.06
N ASP A 66 -6.30 11.93 -12.03
CA ASP A 66 -5.09 11.58 -12.77
C ASP A 66 -4.12 10.85 -11.85
N GLU A 67 -3.98 9.54 -12.06
CA GLU A 67 -3.09 8.67 -11.31
C GLU A 67 -1.62 9.12 -11.36
N ARG A 68 -1.20 9.68 -12.50
CA ARG A 68 0.17 10.19 -12.67
C ARG A 68 0.44 11.32 -11.69
N VAL A 69 -0.53 12.22 -11.49
CA VAL A 69 -0.37 13.35 -10.55
C VAL A 69 -0.32 12.84 -9.12
N ALA A 70 -1.18 11.89 -8.73
CA ALA A 70 -1.15 11.29 -7.40
C ALA A 70 0.21 10.64 -7.09
N THR A 71 0.76 9.91 -8.07
CA THR A 71 2.04 9.21 -7.95
C THR A 71 3.22 10.18 -7.88
N GLU A 72 3.21 11.26 -8.67
CA GLU A 72 4.25 12.29 -8.63
C GLU A 72 4.22 13.11 -7.34
N ASP A 73 3.04 13.45 -6.82
CA ASP A 73 2.91 14.14 -5.54
C ASP A 73 3.47 13.29 -4.39
N PHE A 74 3.26 11.96 -4.42
CA PHE A 74 3.93 11.04 -3.49
C PHE A 74 5.45 10.99 -3.70
N ARG A 75 5.90 10.80 -4.95
CA ARG A 75 7.34 10.73 -5.29
C ARG A 75 8.11 11.98 -4.86
N THR A 76 7.45 13.15 -4.89
CA THR A 76 8.01 14.45 -4.52
C THR A 76 7.82 14.80 -3.03
N GLY A 77 7.18 13.94 -2.24
CA GLY A 77 6.99 14.14 -0.80
C GLY A 77 5.87 15.12 -0.43
N GLN A 78 4.99 15.47 -1.38
CA GLN A 78 3.77 16.22 -1.08
C GLN A 78 2.72 15.36 -0.36
N CYS A 79 2.77 14.04 -0.56
CA CYS A 79 2.01 13.03 0.16
C CYS A 79 2.96 12.03 0.84
N ASP A 80 2.61 11.58 2.04
CA ASP A 80 3.34 10.57 2.81
C ASP A 80 3.01 9.14 2.34
N ALA A 81 1.83 8.94 1.73
CA ALA A 81 1.43 7.68 1.13
C ALA A 81 0.61 7.89 -0.15
N VAL A 82 0.53 6.85 -0.99
CA VAL A 82 -0.30 6.85 -2.20
C VAL A 82 -1.10 5.56 -2.33
N ILE A 83 -2.36 5.69 -2.74
CA ILE A 83 -3.18 4.59 -3.23
C ILE A 83 -3.31 4.78 -4.74
N ALA A 84 -2.70 3.87 -5.50
CA ALA A 84 -2.67 3.85 -6.95
C ALA A 84 -2.53 2.40 -7.43
N THR A 85 -2.71 2.16 -8.72
CA THR A 85 -2.54 0.84 -9.33
C THR A 85 -1.08 0.40 -9.27
N GLY A 86 -0.87 -0.91 -9.37
CA GLY A 86 0.43 -1.54 -9.60
C GLY A 86 1.14 -1.00 -10.85
N PHE A 87 0.41 -0.52 -11.86
CA PHE A 87 1.02 0.10 -13.04
C PHE A 87 1.91 1.30 -12.69
N ARG A 88 1.50 2.13 -11.72
CA ARG A 88 2.27 3.30 -11.26
C ARG A 88 3.15 3.01 -10.05
N THR A 89 2.76 2.07 -9.21
CA THR A 89 3.48 1.79 -7.95
C THR A 89 4.58 0.73 -8.09
N ARG A 90 4.65 -0.01 -9.21
CA ARG A 90 5.71 -1.00 -9.49
C ARG A 90 7.13 -0.42 -9.40
N GLN A 91 7.30 0.87 -9.69
CA GLN A 91 8.59 1.56 -9.55
C GLN A 91 9.05 1.68 -8.09
N PHE A 92 8.14 1.66 -7.13
CA PHE A 92 8.44 1.72 -5.70
C PHE A 92 8.59 0.32 -5.09
N ASN A 93 7.80 -0.66 -5.55
CA ASN A 93 7.95 -2.05 -5.14
C ASN A 93 7.63 -2.99 -6.31
N GLN A 94 8.65 -3.66 -6.85
CA GLN A 94 8.50 -4.55 -8.01
C GLN A 94 7.73 -5.83 -7.68
N VAL A 95 7.83 -6.34 -6.44
CA VAL A 95 7.18 -7.58 -6.04
C VAL A 95 5.68 -7.38 -5.94
N ALA A 96 5.22 -6.39 -5.18
CA ALA A 96 3.80 -6.06 -5.08
C ALA A 96 3.24 -5.61 -6.43
N GLY A 97 3.97 -4.75 -7.16
CA GLY A 97 3.55 -4.27 -8.48
C GLY A 97 3.53 -5.35 -9.57
N SER A 98 4.11 -6.53 -9.34
CA SER A 98 4.05 -7.65 -10.28
C SER A 98 2.62 -8.20 -10.46
N LEU A 99 1.76 -8.01 -9.46
CA LEU A 99 0.35 -8.41 -9.50
C LEU A 99 -0.42 -7.85 -10.70
N ASP A 100 -0.08 -6.63 -11.13
CA ASP A 100 -0.74 -5.97 -12.27
C ASP A 100 -0.12 -6.34 -13.63
N SER A 101 0.80 -7.32 -13.67
CA SER A 101 1.29 -7.86 -14.94
C SER A 101 0.18 -8.62 -15.66
N LEU A 102 0.10 -8.47 -16.99
CA LEU A 102 -0.91 -9.16 -17.80
C LEU A 102 -0.84 -10.67 -17.58
N GLY A 103 -1.98 -11.29 -17.29
CA GLY A 103 -2.08 -12.73 -17.10
C GLY A 103 -1.55 -13.27 -15.75
N SER A 104 -1.05 -12.42 -14.84
CA SER A 104 -0.39 -12.83 -13.59
C SER A 104 -1.21 -13.79 -12.73
N THR A 105 -2.53 -13.65 -12.75
CA THR A 105 -3.48 -14.43 -11.94
C THR A 105 -4.54 -15.12 -12.80
N THR A 106 -4.44 -15.03 -14.13
CA THR A 106 -5.45 -15.57 -15.05
C THR A 106 -5.37 -17.09 -15.10
N ILE A 107 -6.47 -17.74 -14.74
CA ILE A 107 -6.61 -19.19 -14.84
C ILE A 107 -7.47 -19.51 -16.05
N VAL A 108 -6.93 -20.31 -16.97
CA VAL A 108 -7.65 -20.79 -18.17
C VAL A 108 -7.98 -22.28 -17.99
N ARG A 109 -9.24 -22.64 -18.21
CA ARG A 109 -9.72 -24.02 -18.25
C ARG A 109 -10.52 -24.24 -19.52
N GLU A 110 -10.21 -25.31 -20.26
CA GLU A 110 -10.90 -25.67 -21.50
C GLU A 110 -10.93 -24.51 -22.54
N GLY A 111 -9.85 -23.72 -22.58
CA GLY A 111 -9.75 -22.56 -23.49
C GLY A 111 -10.58 -21.34 -23.09
N LYS A 112 -11.17 -21.32 -21.89
CA LYS A 112 -11.94 -20.19 -21.34
C LYS A 112 -11.32 -19.69 -20.04
N ILE A 113 -11.45 -18.40 -19.78
CA ILE A 113 -11.04 -17.82 -18.51
C ILE A 113 -11.98 -18.31 -17.41
N ASP A 114 -11.44 -19.03 -16.44
CA ASP A 114 -12.12 -19.41 -15.22
C ASP A 114 -12.07 -18.20 -14.26
N ILE A 115 -13.12 -17.38 -14.32
CA ILE A 115 -13.23 -16.15 -13.52
C ILE A 115 -13.19 -16.45 -12.02
N PRO A 116 -13.96 -17.42 -11.47
CA PRO A 116 -13.84 -17.81 -10.07
C PRO A 116 -12.42 -18.19 -9.65
N ALA A 117 -11.75 -19.06 -10.41
CA ALA A 117 -10.38 -19.49 -10.09
C ALA A 117 -9.37 -18.34 -10.19
N THR A 118 -9.54 -17.44 -11.16
CA THR A 118 -8.72 -16.24 -11.32
C THR A 118 -8.81 -15.34 -10.08
N TYR A 119 -10.03 -15.03 -9.61
CA TYR A 119 -10.20 -14.23 -8.39
C TYR A 119 -9.74 -14.97 -7.12
N GLU A 120 -9.82 -16.30 -7.09
CA GLU A 120 -9.24 -17.09 -6.00
C GLU A 120 -7.72 -16.97 -5.99
N ALA A 121 -7.07 -17.03 -7.15
CA ALA A 121 -5.63 -16.83 -7.28
C ALA A 121 -5.21 -15.44 -6.79
N VAL A 122 -5.90 -14.37 -7.20
CA VAL A 122 -5.67 -13.01 -6.70
C VAL A 122 -5.76 -12.96 -5.16
N ARG A 123 -6.83 -13.53 -4.58
CA ARG A 123 -7.02 -13.53 -3.12
C ARG A 123 -5.90 -14.28 -2.39
N LYS A 124 -5.47 -15.43 -2.92
CA LYS A 124 -4.35 -16.19 -2.34
C LYS A 124 -3.05 -15.40 -2.38
N VAL A 125 -2.75 -14.72 -3.48
CA VAL A 125 -1.51 -13.92 -3.57
C VAL A 125 -1.55 -12.75 -2.58
N ILE A 126 -2.69 -12.06 -2.47
CA ILE A 126 -2.87 -11.00 -1.46
C ILE A 126 -2.65 -11.56 -0.05
N GLN A 127 -3.22 -12.73 0.29
CA GLN A 127 -3.00 -13.38 1.58
C GLN A 127 -1.52 -13.72 1.85
N VAL A 128 -0.80 -14.17 0.83
CA VAL A 128 0.64 -14.44 0.93
C VAL A 128 1.42 -13.15 1.19
N PHE A 129 1.13 -12.07 0.46
CA PHE A 129 1.80 -10.78 0.63
C PHE A 129 1.46 -10.11 1.97
N SER A 130 0.28 -10.36 2.53
CA SER A 130 -0.08 -9.94 3.89
C SER A 130 0.50 -10.84 4.99
N SER A 131 1.17 -11.94 4.65
CA SER A 131 1.77 -12.83 5.64
C SER A 131 3.10 -12.28 6.17
N PRO A 132 3.47 -12.56 7.44
CA PRO A 132 4.76 -12.14 7.99
C PRO A 132 5.97 -12.66 7.18
N ALA A 133 5.81 -13.79 6.48
CA ALA A 133 6.86 -14.38 5.67
C ALA A 133 7.22 -13.52 4.44
N ALA A 134 6.27 -12.74 3.91
CA ALA A 134 6.45 -11.86 2.76
C ALA A 134 6.74 -10.40 3.15
N ALA A 135 6.76 -10.07 4.46
CA ALA A 135 6.94 -8.69 4.93
C ALA A 135 8.21 -8.02 4.39
N LYS A 136 9.31 -8.78 4.29
CA LYS A 136 10.57 -8.30 3.70
C LYS A 136 10.44 -7.91 2.24
N ASP A 137 9.52 -8.53 1.50
CA ASP A 137 9.32 -8.28 0.06
C ASP A 137 8.39 -7.07 -0.17
N MET A 138 7.65 -6.65 0.87
CA MET A 138 6.79 -5.46 0.85
C MET A 138 7.56 -4.16 1.11
N VAL A 139 8.82 -4.25 1.53
CA VAL A 139 9.71 -3.10 1.76
C VAL A 139 10.76 -3.02 0.66
N SER A 140 10.89 -1.87 0.02
CA SER A 140 11.92 -1.61 -0.98
C SER A 140 12.51 -0.21 -0.80
N GLY A 141 13.73 -0.17 -0.28
CA GLY A 141 14.41 1.10 0.05
C GLY A 141 13.61 1.92 1.06
N ASN A 142 13.13 3.09 0.63
CA ASN A 142 12.34 4.02 1.46
C ASN A 142 10.82 3.80 1.33
N TYR A 143 10.40 2.77 0.62
CA TYR A 143 8.99 2.52 0.30
C TYR A 143 8.51 1.22 0.94
N GLU A 144 7.29 1.24 1.46
CA GLU A 144 6.62 0.08 2.04
C GLU A 144 5.20 -0.03 1.47
N VAL A 145 4.81 -1.25 1.11
CA VAL A 145 3.45 -1.56 0.66
C VAL A 145 2.61 -1.94 1.87
N ALA A 146 1.76 -1.01 2.31
CA ALA A 146 0.90 -1.20 3.48
C ALA A 146 -0.33 -2.09 3.21
N GLY A 147 -0.73 -2.24 1.95
CA GLY A 147 -1.92 -3.02 1.59
C GLY A 147 -2.12 -3.11 0.09
N ILE A 148 -2.96 -4.07 -0.31
CA ILE A 148 -3.30 -4.36 -1.70
C ILE A 148 -4.81 -4.50 -1.81
N ILE A 149 -5.40 -3.70 -2.68
CA ILE A 149 -6.84 -3.68 -2.92
C ILE A 149 -7.09 -4.19 -4.34
N PRO A 150 -7.84 -5.29 -4.53
CA PRO A 150 -8.12 -5.80 -5.86
C PRO A 150 -9.12 -4.88 -6.59
N GLY A 151 -8.65 -4.17 -7.62
CA GLY A 151 -9.47 -3.26 -8.44
C GLY A 151 -10.36 -3.94 -9.49
N GLY A 152 -10.22 -5.25 -9.67
CA GLY A 152 -10.94 -6.03 -10.68
C GLY A 152 -10.14 -6.29 -11.96
N ALA A 153 -10.76 -6.95 -12.93
CA ALA A 153 -10.12 -7.27 -14.20
C ALA A 153 -10.19 -6.07 -15.17
N ALA A 154 -9.06 -5.72 -15.76
CA ALA A 154 -8.98 -4.78 -16.87
C ALA A 154 -9.00 -5.54 -18.20
N TYR A 155 -9.87 -5.13 -19.13
CA TYR A 155 -9.98 -5.73 -20.46
C TYR A 155 -9.54 -4.72 -21.51
N PRO A 156 -8.39 -4.90 -22.17
CA PRO A 156 -8.00 -4.04 -23.28
C PRO A 156 -9.01 -4.22 -24.42
N ILE A 157 -9.53 -3.09 -24.93
CA ILE A 157 -10.42 -3.08 -26.09
C ILE A 157 -9.62 -2.53 -27.27
N ILE A 158 -9.44 -3.39 -28.26
CA ILE A 158 -8.73 -3.08 -29.50
C ILE A 158 -9.72 -2.82 -30.63
N ASN A 159 -9.33 -1.96 -31.57
CA ASN A 159 -10.11 -1.68 -32.77
C ASN A 159 -9.77 -2.64 -33.93
N ASP A 160 -8.53 -3.13 -33.98
CA ASP A 160 -8.10 -4.06 -35.03
C ASP A 160 -8.27 -5.51 -34.57
N ARG A 161 -9.05 -6.29 -35.33
CA ARG A 161 -9.29 -7.72 -35.07
C ARG A 161 -8.11 -8.62 -35.44
N LYS A 162 -7.10 -8.08 -36.13
CA LYS A 162 -5.87 -8.79 -36.45
C LYS A 162 -4.94 -8.93 -35.25
N ILE A 163 -5.14 -8.14 -34.20
CA ILE A 163 -4.40 -8.26 -32.94
C ILE A 163 -5.09 -9.37 -32.13
N ASP A 164 -4.51 -10.57 -32.13
CA ASP A 164 -5.03 -11.74 -31.42
C ASP A 164 -4.04 -12.30 -30.37
N THR A 165 -2.84 -11.74 -30.28
CA THR A 165 -1.85 -12.06 -29.25
C THR A 165 -1.47 -10.86 -28.37
N VAL A 166 -0.87 -11.12 -27.22
CA VAL A 166 -0.41 -10.05 -26.31
C VAL A 166 0.79 -9.32 -26.91
N GLU A 167 1.62 -10.04 -27.66
CA GLU A 167 2.81 -9.52 -28.31
C GLU A 167 2.46 -8.50 -29.40
N GLU A 168 1.35 -8.70 -30.12
CA GLU A 168 0.85 -7.78 -31.14
C GLU A 168 0.29 -6.47 -30.55
N LEU A 169 0.01 -6.42 -29.25
CA LEU A 169 -0.37 -5.18 -28.56
C LEU A 169 0.82 -4.22 -28.34
N ALA A 170 2.06 -4.67 -28.55
CA ALA A 170 3.26 -3.90 -28.19
C ALA A 170 3.55 -2.67 -29.10
N GLY A 171 2.71 -2.40 -30.10
CA GLY A 171 2.84 -1.25 -31.01
C GLY A 171 3.56 -1.58 -32.31
#